data_AF-X1LZR8-F1
#
_entry.id   AF-X1LZR8-F1
#
_cell.length_a   1.000
_cell.length_b   1.000
_cell.length_c   1.000
_cell.angle_alpha   90.00
_cell.angle_beta   90.00
_cell.angle_gamma   90.00
#
_symmetry.space_group_name_H-M   'P 1'
#
loop_
_entity.id
_entity.type
_entity.pdbx_description
1 polymer ?
#
loop_
_entity_poly.entity_id
_entity_poly.type
_entity_poly.pdbx_seq_one_letter_code
_entity_poly.pdbx_strand_id
1 'polypeptide(L)'
;EIHSNYIGELIQHDSSHHKFSLYADKKWYLITSLDDYSRLLLYAKLVEKEMSWHYIVALQDVFLVRGFPFSYYVDSHSIFRFVQGRDSPWRKHYLLTDEADTQWKMVIDDCKVKLIHALSPQARRKIERPYRPLQDRIVRTCAREGIKIIEGAGEVLKYELDRYNNHQVHSTTKEIPILRFERGIKEKRLLFREFEMPSSYTSVKDIFCPRVKRKVDAYHKISINNLRLKVHKAPLREEIELRIAPDEKTVLAEVRIWYKDILTDLYQVKNSDLNIVHF
;
A
#
# COMPACT_ATOMS: atom_id res chain seq x y z
N GLU A 1 -16.06 6.41 20.21
CA GLU A 1 -15.38 6.25 18.92
C GLU A 1 -13.89 6.03 19.13
N ILE A 2 -13.12 5.61 18.11
CA ILE A 2 -11.71 6.00 18.13
C ILE A 2 -11.69 7.45 17.67
N HIS A 3 -11.37 8.33 18.61
CA HIS A 3 -11.10 9.74 18.37
C HIS A 3 -9.66 9.92 18.81
N SER A 4 -8.75 9.68 17.88
CA SER A 4 -7.41 10.22 18.01
C SER A 4 -7.50 11.72 18.29
N ASN A 5 -6.55 12.22 19.06
CA ASN A 5 -6.48 13.62 19.48
C ASN A 5 -5.49 14.43 18.63
N TYR A 6 -4.63 13.73 17.89
CA TYR A 6 -3.56 14.32 17.10
C TYR A 6 -3.60 13.84 15.65
N ILE A 7 -3.17 14.72 14.75
CA ILE A 7 -2.95 14.39 13.35
C ILE A 7 -1.79 13.41 13.23
N GLY A 8 -1.96 12.34 12.45
CA GLY A 8 -0.94 11.31 12.28
C GLY A 8 -0.82 10.36 13.47
N GLU A 9 -1.70 10.45 14.47
CA GLU A 9 -1.74 9.49 15.58
C GLU A 9 -2.13 8.10 15.08
N LEU A 10 -3.17 8.03 14.25
CA LEU A 10 -3.73 6.79 13.73
C LEU A 10 -4.19 6.98 12.29
N ILE A 11 -3.52 6.30 11.36
CA ILE A 11 -3.94 6.22 9.97
C ILE A 11 -4.72 4.93 9.77
N GLN A 12 -5.99 5.06 9.40
CA GLN A 12 -6.84 3.93 9.02
C GLN A 12 -6.57 3.58 7.56
N HIS A 13 -6.06 2.38 7.33
CA HIS A 13 -5.80 1.86 6.00
C HIS A 13 -6.80 0.74 5.70
N ASP A 14 -7.50 0.88 4.58
CA ASP A 14 -8.57 -0.04 4.20
C ASP A 14 -8.60 -0.27 2.69
N SER A 15 -9.09 -1.44 2.31
CA SER A 15 -9.32 -1.82 0.92
C SER A 15 -10.75 -2.32 0.73
N SER A 16 -11.36 -1.92 -0.39
CA SER A 16 -12.73 -2.31 -0.70
C SER A 16 -12.84 -2.85 -2.11
N HIS A 17 -13.39 -4.06 -2.24
CA HIS A 17 -13.59 -4.74 -3.51
C HIS A 17 -15.05 -4.60 -3.96
N HIS A 18 -15.31 -3.75 -4.95
CA HIS A 18 -16.67 -3.42 -5.37
C HIS A 18 -16.79 -3.21 -6.88
N LYS A 19 -18.02 -3.29 -7.38
CA LYS A 19 -18.35 -2.92 -8.76
C LYS A 19 -18.63 -1.41 -8.82
N PHE A 20 -17.56 -0.61 -8.90
CA PHE A 20 -17.65 0.86 -8.90
C PHE A 20 -18.30 1.46 -10.15
N SER A 21 -18.47 0.67 -11.22
CA SER A 21 -19.31 1.06 -12.35
C SER A 21 -20.14 -0.11 -12.82
N LEU A 22 -21.43 0.13 -13.09
CA LEU A 22 -22.33 -0.87 -13.67
C LEU A 22 -21.82 -1.36 -15.03
N TYR A 23 -21.15 -0.48 -15.79
CA TYR A 23 -20.64 -0.76 -17.13
C TYR A 23 -19.23 -1.35 -17.14
N ALA A 24 -18.56 -1.45 -15.99
CA ALA A 24 -17.30 -2.16 -15.90
C ALA A 24 -17.54 -3.68 -16.00
N ASP A 25 -16.68 -4.37 -16.73
CA ASP A 25 -16.75 -5.83 -16.88
C ASP A 25 -16.32 -6.56 -15.61
N LYS A 26 -15.46 -5.92 -14.81
CA LYS A 26 -14.87 -6.47 -13.59
C LYS A 26 -15.11 -5.55 -12.40
N LYS A 27 -14.93 -6.10 -11.21
CA LYS A 27 -14.85 -5.33 -9.98
C LYS A 27 -13.45 -4.75 -9.83
N TRP A 28 -13.33 -3.64 -9.12
CA TRP A 28 -12.06 -3.02 -8.79
C TRP A 28 -11.89 -2.93 -7.28
N TYR A 29 -10.64 -2.69 -6.87
CA TYR A 29 -10.25 -2.47 -5.49
C TYR A 29 -9.98 -0.98 -5.29
N LEU A 30 -10.60 -0.39 -4.27
CA LEU A 30 -10.29 0.96 -3.80
C LEU A 30 -9.47 0.83 -2.52
N ILE A 31 -8.20 1.22 -2.59
CA ILE A 31 -7.29 1.29 -1.45
C ILE A 31 -7.32 2.71 -0.91
N THR A 32 -7.41 2.87 0.41
CA THR A 32 -7.52 4.17 1.07
C THR A 32 -6.65 4.26 2.32
N SER A 33 -6.12 5.46 2.60
CA SER A 33 -5.50 5.82 3.87
C SER A 33 -6.16 7.09 4.40
N LEU A 34 -6.71 7.02 5.61
CA LEU A 34 -7.45 8.12 6.25
C LEU A 34 -6.84 8.46 7.60
N ASP A 35 -6.64 9.74 7.87
CA ASP A 35 -6.29 10.22 9.20
C ASP A 35 -7.53 10.23 10.11
N ASP A 36 -7.50 9.48 11.22
CA ASP A 36 -8.66 9.32 12.10
C ASP A 36 -9.08 10.64 12.80
N TYR A 37 -8.12 11.52 13.11
CA TYR A 37 -8.37 12.79 13.80
C TYR A 37 -9.10 13.77 12.90
N SER A 38 -8.55 14.06 11.73
CA SER A 38 -9.08 15.06 10.79
C SER A 38 -10.18 14.51 9.89
N ARG A 39 -10.24 13.18 9.72
CA ARG A 39 -11.02 12.47 8.68
C ARG A 39 -10.57 12.79 7.26
N LEU A 40 -9.37 13.32 7.08
CA LEU A 40 -8.77 13.60 5.77
C LEU A 40 -8.34 12.29 5.10
N LEU A 41 -8.76 12.09 3.85
CA LEU A 41 -8.21 11.04 3.01
C LEU A 41 -6.83 11.46 2.54
N LEU A 42 -5.80 10.81 3.08
CA LEU A 42 -4.41 11.03 2.72
C LEU A 42 -4.05 10.33 1.41
N TYR A 43 -4.69 9.20 1.13
CA TYR A 43 -4.48 8.43 -0.09
C TYR A 43 -5.78 7.75 -0.51
N ALA A 44 -6.03 7.72 -1.82
CA ALA A 44 -6.96 6.76 -2.40
C ALA A 44 -6.60 6.45 -3.85
N LYS A 45 -6.62 5.17 -4.23
CA LYS A 45 -6.38 4.72 -5.61
C LYS A 45 -7.26 3.53 -5.94
N LEU A 46 -7.84 3.54 -7.14
CA LEU A 46 -8.50 2.37 -7.73
C LEU A 46 -7.46 1.51 -8.44
N VAL A 47 -7.50 0.21 -8.19
CA VAL A 47 -6.63 -0.79 -8.83
C VAL A 47 -7.46 -1.99 -9.30
N GLU A 48 -7.08 -2.59 -10.43
CA GLU A 48 -7.82 -3.75 -10.98
C GLU A 48 -7.65 -5.00 -10.11
N LYS A 49 -6.45 -5.17 -9.55
CA LYS A 49 -6.09 -6.29 -8.70
C LYS A 49 -5.36 -5.76 -7.47
N GLU A 50 -5.78 -6.23 -6.32
CA GLU A 50 -5.12 -5.96 -5.05
C GLU A 50 -3.86 -6.80 -4.90
N MET A 51 -2.73 -6.14 -4.67
CA MET A 51 -1.39 -6.74 -4.61
C MET A 51 -0.56 -5.98 -3.58
N SER A 52 0.43 -6.63 -2.97
CA SER A 52 1.26 -6.04 -1.90
C SER A 52 1.98 -4.77 -2.36
N TRP A 53 2.33 -4.69 -3.64
CA TRP A 53 2.90 -3.51 -4.25
C TRP A 53 2.01 -2.27 -4.08
N HIS A 54 0.71 -2.40 -4.33
CA HIS A 54 -0.21 -1.26 -4.21
C HIS A 54 -0.30 -0.72 -2.79
N TYR A 55 -0.21 -1.60 -1.79
CA TYR A 55 -0.13 -1.22 -0.38
C TYR A 55 1.17 -0.48 -0.04
N ILE A 56 2.30 -0.94 -0.58
CA ILE A 56 3.61 -0.29 -0.41
C ILE A 56 3.62 1.09 -1.10
N VAL A 57 3.04 1.20 -2.29
CA VAL A 57 2.87 2.49 -3.00
C VAL A 57 2.00 3.45 -2.20
N ALA A 58 0.92 2.95 -1.58
CA ALA A 58 0.08 3.78 -0.71
C ALA A 58 0.86 4.32 0.50
N LEU A 59 1.72 3.50 1.13
CA LEU A 59 2.62 3.98 2.18
C LEU A 59 3.61 5.01 1.65
N GLN A 60 4.23 4.74 0.50
CA GLN A 60 5.20 5.63 -0.12
C GLN A 60 4.60 7.02 -0.37
N ASP A 61 3.42 7.08 -0.96
CA ASP A 61 2.72 8.34 -1.24
C ASP A 61 2.47 9.14 0.05
N VAL A 62 1.88 8.49 1.06
CA VAL A 62 1.59 9.15 2.34
C VAL A 62 2.88 9.59 3.05
N PHE A 63 3.91 8.74 3.10
CA PHE A 63 5.12 9.00 3.89
C PHE A 63 6.00 10.07 3.27
N LEU A 64 6.09 10.10 1.95
CA LEU A 64 6.85 11.15 1.27
C LEU A 64 6.17 12.51 1.35
N VAL A 65 4.84 12.56 1.34
CA VAL A 65 4.08 13.82 1.37
C VAL A 65 3.89 14.34 2.80
N ARG A 66 3.67 13.46 3.77
CA ARG A 66 3.26 13.82 5.14
C ARG A 66 4.26 13.43 6.23
N GLY A 67 5.25 12.59 5.92
CA GLY A 67 6.14 11.99 6.92
C GLY A 67 5.57 10.70 7.53
N PHE A 68 6.27 10.18 8.55
CA PHE A 68 5.90 8.94 9.21
C PHE A 68 4.87 9.19 10.33
N PRO A 69 3.65 8.64 10.24
CA PRO A 69 2.69 8.72 11.35
C PRO A 69 3.13 7.85 12.52
N PHE A 70 2.45 8.02 13.65
CA PHE A 70 2.69 7.22 14.85
C PHE A 70 2.22 5.77 14.68
N SER A 71 1.02 5.56 14.13
CA SER A 71 0.48 4.22 13.94
C SER A 71 -0.40 4.06 12.71
N TYR A 72 -0.41 2.84 12.17
CA TYR A 72 -1.36 2.37 11.17
C TYR A 72 -2.33 1.40 11.81
N TYR A 73 -3.59 1.59 11.46
CA TYR A 73 -4.67 0.67 11.76
C TYR A 73 -5.10 0.00 10.47
N VAL A 74 -5.07 -1.32 10.45
CA VAL A 74 -5.52 -2.09 9.29
C VAL A 74 -6.55 -3.12 9.72
N ASP A 75 -7.60 -3.29 8.91
CA ASP A 75 -8.45 -4.45 9.08
C ASP A 75 -7.61 -5.71 8.81
N SER A 76 -7.91 -6.80 9.53
CA SER A 76 -7.60 -8.12 8.95
C SER A 76 -8.49 -8.27 7.70
N HIS A 77 -8.73 -9.37 7.01
CA HIS A 77 -9.62 -9.37 5.82
C HIS A 77 -9.23 -8.53 4.56
N SER A 78 -8.93 -7.22 4.63
CA SER A 78 -8.52 -6.38 3.49
C SER A 78 -7.19 -6.85 2.89
N ILE A 79 -6.26 -7.32 3.72
CA ILE A 79 -5.00 -7.95 3.26
C ILE A 79 -5.13 -9.49 3.08
N PHE A 80 -6.23 -10.10 3.54
CA PHE A 80 -6.27 -11.55 3.82
C PHE A 80 -7.00 -12.44 2.80
N ARG A 81 -7.55 -11.90 1.71
CA ARG A 81 -8.28 -12.73 0.72
C ARG A 81 -7.65 -12.73 -0.66
N PHE A 82 -6.52 -13.42 -0.79
CA PHE A 82 -6.20 -14.06 -2.06
C PHE A 82 -7.03 -15.36 -2.17
N VAL A 83 -8.16 -15.30 -2.88
CA VAL A 83 -8.86 -16.51 -3.32
C VAL A 83 -8.24 -16.93 -4.65
N GLN A 84 -7.22 -17.77 -4.60
CA GLN A 84 -6.80 -18.51 -5.79
C GLN A 84 -7.93 -19.51 -6.15
N GLY A 85 -8.26 -19.58 -7.45
CA GLY A 85 -9.43 -20.28 -7.97
C GLY A 85 -9.66 -21.68 -7.42
N ARG A 86 -10.94 -22.02 -7.24
CA ARG A 86 -11.49 -23.25 -6.64
C ARG A 86 -11.28 -24.54 -7.44
N ASP A 87 -10.33 -24.61 -8.37
CA ASP A 87 -10.20 -25.74 -9.29
C ASP A 87 -8.83 -26.40 -9.19
N SER A 88 -8.58 -27.16 -8.10
CA SER A 88 -7.47 -28.11 -7.97
C SER A 88 -7.59 -28.93 -6.67
N PRO A 89 -8.03 -30.20 -6.70
CA PRO A 89 -8.20 -31.02 -5.48
C PRO A 89 -6.87 -31.46 -4.83
N TRP A 90 -5.73 -31.20 -5.47
CA TRP A 90 -4.44 -31.83 -5.13
C TRP A 90 -3.28 -30.85 -4.89
N ARG A 91 -3.55 -29.64 -4.42
CA ARG A 91 -2.51 -28.77 -3.84
C ARG A 91 -2.78 -28.56 -2.36
N LYS A 92 -1.83 -28.97 -1.52
CA LYS A 92 -1.80 -28.57 -0.11
C LYS A 92 -1.89 -27.06 -0.05
N HIS A 93 -2.94 -26.54 0.58
CA HIS A 93 -3.10 -25.13 0.91
C HIS A 93 -2.02 -24.74 1.93
N TYR A 94 -0.79 -24.51 1.46
CA TYR A 94 0.10 -23.63 2.20
C TYR A 94 -0.49 -22.23 2.05
N LEU A 95 -0.85 -21.66 3.19
CA LEU A 95 -1.33 -20.30 3.39
C LEU A 95 -0.36 -19.30 2.74
N LEU A 96 -0.57 -19.01 1.44
CA LEU A 96 0.05 -17.90 0.69
C LEU A 96 -0.46 -16.52 1.15
N THR A 97 -1.20 -16.48 2.26
CA THR A 97 -1.67 -15.28 2.96
C THR A 97 -0.54 -14.55 3.70
N ASP A 98 0.58 -15.22 3.98
CA ASP A 98 1.64 -14.66 4.84
C ASP A 98 2.61 -13.74 4.09
N GLU A 99 2.80 -13.90 2.78
CA GLU A 99 3.83 -13.13 2.06
C GLU A 99 3.45 -11.65 1.92
N ALA A 100 2.18 -11.33 1.66
CA ALA A 100 1.73 -9.96 1.45
C ALA A 100 1.76 -9.10 2.72
N ASP A 101 1.26 -9.66 3.82
CA ASP A 101 1.35 -9.07 5.15
C ASP A 101 2.82 -8.89 5.56
N THR A 102 3.68 -9.86 5.24
CA THR A 102 5.11 -9.78 5.57
C THR A 102 5.79 -8.62 4.85
N GLN A 103 5.59 -8.45 3.54
CA GLN A 103 6.27 -7.39 2.78
C GLN A 103 5.87 -5.98 3.22
N TRP A 104 4.57 -5.73 3.35
CA TRP A 104 4.07 -4.43 3.76
C TRP A 104 4.44 -4.11 5.21
N LYS A 105 4.36 -5.11 6.10
CA LYS A 105 4.80 -4.98 7.50
C LYS A 105 6.30 -4.68 7.60
N MET A 106 7.14 -5.33 6.80
CA MET A 106 8.58 -5.03 6.77
C MET A 106 8.85 -3.55 6.45
N VAL A 107 8.10 -2.95 5.51
CA VAL A 107 8.23 -1.52 5.19
C VAL A 107 7.80 -0.65 6.37
N ILE A 108 6.70 -0.99 7.04
CA ILE A 108 6.23 -0.26 8.24
C ILE A 108 7.23 -0.34 9.39
N ASP A 109 7.78 -1.52 9.63
CA ASP A 109 8.74 -1.77 10.71
C ASP A 109 10.05 -0.99 10.46
N ASP A 110 10.53 -0.95 9.22
CA ASP A 110 11.67 -0.12 8.79
C ASP A 110 11.43 1.36 9.04
N CYS A 111 10.20 1.82 8.82
CA CYS A 111 9.77 3.19 9.07
C CYS A 111 9.48 3.46 10.55
N LYS A 112 9.64 2.46 11.43
CA LYS A 112 9.37 2.51 12.88
C LYS A 112 7.95 3.00 13.18
N VAL A 113 6.97 2.61 12.39
CA VAL A 113 5.56 2.98 12.56
C VAL A 113 4.83 1.82 13.26
N LYS A 114 3.97 2.12 14.22
CA LYS A 114 3.28 1.06 14.98
C LYS A 114 2.13 0.47 14.16
N LEU A 115 2.12 -0.84 13.94
CA LEU A 115 1.01 -1.54 13.30
C LEU A 115 -0.02 -2.04 14.31
N ILE A 116 -1.30 -1.73 14.07
CA ILE A 116 -2.45 -2.15 14.87
C ILE A 116 -3.43 -2.91 13.97
N HIS A 117 -3.70 -4.17 14.31
CA HIS A 117 -4.66 -5.00 13.58
C HIS A 117 -6.06 -4.95 14.22
N ALA A 118 -7.10 -4.99 13.40
CA ALA A 118 -8.47 -5.15 13.86
C ALA A 118 -8.71 -6.57 14.39
N LEU A 119 -8.69 -6.75 15.72
CA LEU A 119 -8.90 -8.04 16.36
C LEU A 119 -10.39 -8.42 16.57
N SER A 120 -11.35 -7.56 16.21
CA SER A 120 -12.77 -7.85 16.45
C SER A 120 -13.72 -7.42 15.31
N PRO A 121 -14.78 -8.21 15.02
CA PRO A 121 -15.84 -7.84 14.06
C PRO A 121 -16.60 -6.55 14.42
N GLN A 122 -16.63 -6.18 15.71
CA GLN A 122 -17.25 -4.94 16.18
C GLN A 122 -16.39 -3.71 15.87
N ALA A 123 -15.07 -3.83 15.88
CA ALA A 123 -14.17 -2.79 15.38
C ALA A 123 -14.31 -2.63 13.85
N ARG A 124 -14.40 -3.76 13.11
CA ARG A 124 -14.65 -3.81 11.66
C ARG A 124 -15.90 -3.02 11.22
N ARG A 125 -17.05 -3.29 11.84
CA ARG A 125 -18.32 -2.64 11.48
C ARG A 125 -18.34 -1.13 11.74
N LYS A 126 -17.42 -0.62 12.57
CA LYS A 126 -17.26 0.82 12.85
C LYS A 126 -16.42 1.53 11.78
N ILE A 127 -15.53 0.81 11.11
CA ILE A 127 -14.66 1.31 10.04
C ILE A 127 -15.38 1.35 8.70
N GLU A 128 -16.24 0.38 8.38
CA GLU A 128 -16.95 0.37 7.08
C GLU A 128 -17.99 1.51 6.94
N ARG A 129 -18.43 2.13 8.03
CA ARG A 129 -19.55 3.10 8.02
C ARG A 129 -19.23 4.46 7.37
N PRO A 130 -18.06 5.08 7.59
CA PRO A 130 -17.75 6.40 7.01
C PRO A 130 -17.42 6.35 5.51
N TYR A 131 -16.98 5.21 4.99
CA TYR A 131 -16.57 5.08 3.58
C TYR A 131 -17.72 4.83 2.61
N ARG A 132 -18.86 4.28 3.08
CA ARG A 132 -20.02 3.99 2.21
C ARG A 132 -20.52 5.21 1.42
N PRO A 133 -20.70 6.40 2.03
CA PRO A 133 -21.15 7.57 1.26
C PRO A 133 -20.21 7.98 0.13
N LEU A 134 -18.89 7.82 0.31
CA LEU A 134 -17.89 8.09 -0.72
C LEU A 134 -17.99 7.05 -1.83
N GLN A 135 -18.00 5.76 -1.48
CA GLN A 135 -18.10 4.66 -2.44
C GLN A 135 -19.40 4.74 -3.26
N ASP A 136 -20.54 5.01 -2.60
CA ASP A 136 -21.84 5.16 -3.25
C ASP A 136 -21.86 6.32 -4.26
N ARG A 137 -21.16 7.41 -3.95
CA ARG A 137 -21.04 8.55 -4.87
C ARG A 137 -20.20 8.20 -6.08
N ILE A 138 -19.04 7.56 -5.88
CA ILE A 138 -18.21 7.07 -6.99
C ILE A 138 -19.05 6.17 -7.90
N VAL A 139 -19.80 5.22 -7.33
CA VAL A 139 -20.69 4.32 -8.09
C VAL A 139 -21.72 5.11 -8.92
N ARG A 140 -22.39 6.09 -8.32
CA ARG A 140 -23.41 6.89 -9.01
C ARG A 140 -22.82 7.76 -10.12
N THR A 141 -21.69 8.41 -9.87
CA THR A 141 -21.03 9.27 -10.85
C THR A 141 -20.49 8.45 -12.02
N CYS A 142 -19.82 7.33 -11.75
CA CYS A 142 -19.38 6.38 -12.78
C CYS A 142 -20.55 5.83 -13.62
N ALA A 143 -21.69 5.52 -12.98
CA ALA A 143 -22.88 5.07 -13.69
C ALA A 143 -23.53 6.17 -14.54
N ARG A 144 -23.53 7.42 -14.07
CA ARG A 144 -24.05 8.57 -14.83
C ARG A 144 -23.20 8.85 -16.07
N GLU A 145 -21.89 8.67 -15.96
CA GLU A 145 -20.92 8.98 -17.02
C GLU A 145 -20.59 7.77 -17.91
N GLY A 146 -21.20 6.61 -17.67
CA GLY A 146 -21.03 5.43 -18.51
C GLY A 146 -19.62 4.82 -18.46
N ILE A 147 -18.88 5.03 -17.37
CA ILE A 147 -17.47 4.67 -17.26
C ILE A 147 -17.28 3.15 -17.32
N LYS A 148 -16.41 2.66 -18.20
CA LYS A 148 -16.13 1.22 -18.38
C LYS A 148 -14.76 0.79 -17.89
N ILE A 149 -13.78 1.69 -17.96
CA ILE A 149 -12.38 1.42 -17.67
C ILE A 149 -11.95 2.11 -16.37
N ILE A 150 -10.90 1.58 -15.75
CA ILE A 150 -10.46 2.02 -14.42
C ILE A 150 -9.90 3.44 -14.43
N GLU A 151 -9.30 3.86 -15.54
CA GLU A 151 -8.73 5.20 -15.71
C GLU A 151 -9.81 6.27 -15.55
N GLY A 152 -10.95 6.11 -16.21
CA GLY A 152 -12.09 7.03 -16.07
C GLY A 152 -12.67 7.04 -14.66
N ALA A 153 -12.69 5.89 -13.99
CA ALA A 153 -13.13 5.83 -12.60
C ALA A 153 -12.13 6.48 -11.63
N GLY A 154 -10.84 6.46 -11.98
CA GLY A 154 -9.79 7.19 -11.29
C GLY A 154 -9.98 8.71 -11.37
N GLU A 155 -10.47 9.24 -12.49
CA GLU A 155 -10.83 10.66 -12.61
C GLU A 155 -12.03 11.03 -11.73
N VAL A 156 -13.07 10.20 -11.73
CA VAL A 156 -14.22 10.34 -10.82
C VAL A 156 -13.76 10.30 -9.35
N LEU A 157 -12.86 9.38 -9.00
CA LEU A 157 -12.29 9.28 -7.66
C LEU A 157 -11.56 10.58 -7.28
N LYS A 158 -10.72 11.15 -8.17
CA LYS A 158 -10.03 12.41 -7.90
C LYS A 158 -11.00 13.56 -7.60
N TYR A 159 -12.08 13.66 -8.37
CA TYR A 159 -13.12 14.67 -8.13
C TYR A 159 -13.82 14.46 -6.78
N GLU A 160 -14.19 13.22 -6.46
CA GLU A 160 -14.84 12.91 -5.18
C GLU A 160 -13.90 13.11 -3.98
N LEU A 161 -12.59 12.87 -4.14
CA LEU A 161 -11.58 13.17 -3.12
C LEU A 161 -11.49 14.65 -2.83
N ASP A 162 -11.42 15.49 -3.86
CA ASP A 162 -11.39 16.95 -3.70
C ASP A 162 -12.68 17.45 -3.01
N ARG A 163 -13.83 16.96 -3.47
CA ARG A 163 -15.11 17.31 -2.87
C ARG A 163 -15.22 16.84 -1.41
N TYR A 164 -14.75 15.65 -1.08
CA TYR A 164 -14.78 15.12 0.29
C TYR A 164 -13.79 15.85 1.20
N ASN A 165 -12.53 16.01 0.78
CA ASN A 165 -11.47 16.59 1.60
C ASN A 165 -11.62 18.10 1.78
N ASN A 166 -12.04 18.83 0.74
CA ASN A 166 -11.97 20.29 0.68
C ASN A 166 -13.32 21.00 0.81
N HIS A 167 -14.43 20.31 0.55
CA HIS A 167 -15.75 20.97 0.47
C HIS A 167 -16.81 20.36 1.41
N GLN A 168 -16.74 19.05 1.69
CA GLN A 168 -17.74 18.38 2.49
C GLN A 168 -17.52 18.60 3.99
N VAL A 169 -18.55 19.07 4.69
CA VAL A 169 -18.61 19.03 6.15
C VAL A 169 -18.83 17.59 6.59
N HIS A 170 -17.88 17.01 7.32
CA HIS A 170 -17.96 15.64 7.78
C HIS A 170 -18.95 15.50 8.95
N SER A 171 -19.78 14.45 8.93
CA SER A 171 -20.94 14.34 9.82
C SER A 171 -20.57 14.19 11.30
N THR A 172 -19.45 13.55 11.60
CA THR A 172 -18.94 13.32 12.97
C THR A 172 -18.20 14.54 13.51
N THR A 173 -17.32 15.14 12.71
CA THR A 173 -16.44 16.24 13.14
C THR A 173 -17.10 17.60 12.99
N LYS A 174 -18.19 17.69 12.21
CA LYS A 174 -18.89 18.93 11.84
C LYS A 174 -17.98 19.97 11.17
N GLU A 175 -16.88 19.50 10.59
CA GLU A 175 -15.85 20.32 9.97
C GLU A 175 -15.45 19.74 8.63
N ILE A 176 -14.85 20.57 7.79
CA ILE A 176 -14.24 20.14 6.53
C ILE A 176 -12.89 19.47 6.87
N PRO A 177 -12.61 18.26 6.36
CA PRO A 177 -11.41 17.50 6.73
C PRO A 177 -10.10 18.29 6.58
N ILE A 178 -9.89 18.99 5.46
CA ILE A 178 -8.66 19.76 5.24
C ILE A 178 -8.51 20.91 6.26
N LEU A 179 -9.60 21.64 6.56
CA LEU A 179 -9.56 22.75 7.51
C LEU A 179 -9.25 22.26 8.92
N ARG A 180 -9.80 21.10 9.30
CA ARG A 180 -9.51 20.46 10.58
C ARG A 180 -8.06 19.98 10.66
N PHE A 181 -7.53 19.43 9.57
CA PHE A 181 -6.13 19.03 9.45
C PHE A 181 -5.19 20.25 9.57
N GLU A 182 -5.45 21.32 8.83
CA GLU A 182 -4.64 22.55 8.91
C GLU A 182 -4.71 23.19 10.30
N ARG A 183 -5.88 23.17 10.96
CA ARG A 183 -6.01 23.65 12.33
C ARG A 183 -5.16 22.82 13.29
N GLY A 184 -5.18 21.50 13.19
CA GLY A 184 -4.33 20.66 14.05
C GLY A 184 -2.84 20.93 13.85
N ILE A 185 -2.40 21.27 12.62
CA ILE A 185 -1.02 21.75 12.39
C ILE A 185 -0.77 23.07 13.14
N LYS A 186 -1.66 24.06 12.99
CA LYS A 186 -1.54 25.37 13.65
C LYS A 186 -1.54 25.26 15.18
N GLU A 187 -2.31 24.32 15.73
CA GLU A 187 -2.39 24.03 17.16
C GLU A 187 -1.25 23.12 17.66
N LYS A 188 -0.28 22.76 16.81
CA LYS A 188 0.83 21.84 17.12
C LYS A 188 0.35 20.46 17.61
N ARG A 189 -0.79 20.00 17.11
CA ARG A 189 -1.36 18.67 17.36
C ARG A 189 -0.93 17.67 16.29
N LEU A 190 0.39 17.53 16.10
CA LEU A 190 1.00 16.74 15.04
C LEU A 190 1.85 15.62 15.65
N LEU A 191 1.65 14.38 15.17
CA LEU A 191 2.47 13.22 15.49
C LEU A 191 3.17 12.62 14.26
N PHE A 192 3.04 13.26 13.09
CA PHE A 192 3.90 12.94 11.96
C PHE A 192 5.35 13.31 12.29
N ARG A 193 6.26 12.34 12.14
CA ARG A 193 7.70 12.56 12.14
C ARG A 193 8.12 12.90 10.72
N GLU A 194 9.09 13.80 10.58
CA GLU A 194 9.64 14.13 9.27
C GLU A 194 10.18 12.88 8.58
N PHE A 195 10.09 12.86 7.25
CA PHE A 195 10.63 11.76 6.47
C PHE A 195 12.15 11.86 6.48
N GLU A 196 12.78 10.92 7.16
CA GLU A 196 14.23 10.73 7.14
C GLU A 196 14.56 9.38 6.52
N MET A 197 15.53 9.37 5.60
CA MET A 197 16.06 8.12 5.07
C MET A 197 16.86 7.40 6.17
N PRO A 198 16.57 6.13 6.46
CA PRO A 198 17.42 5.32 7.34
C PRO A 198 18.86 5.31 6.83
N SER A 199 19.82 5.36 7.76
CA SER A 199 21.24 5.64 7.49
C SER A 199 21.95 4.68 6.54
N SER A 200 21.42 3.47 6.35
CA SER A 200 21.97 2.46 5.44
C SER A 200 21.45 2.59 4.01
N TYR A 201 20.29 3.22 3.80
CA TYR A 201 19.63 3.21 2.49
C TYR A 201 20.13 4.34 1.58
N THR A 202 20.03 4.10 0.28
CA THR A 202 20.53 5.03 -0.75
C THR A 202 19.40 5.69 -1.54
N SER A 203 18.21 5.08 -1.52
CA SER A 203 17.03 5.57 -2.22
C SER A 203 15.77 5.21 -1.45
N VAL A 204 14.71 5.99 -1.69
CA VAL A 204 13.32 5.67 -1.29
C VAL A 204 12.91 4.28 -1.82
N LYS A 205 13.42 3.88 -2.98
CA LYS A 205 13.22 2.55 -3.59
C LYS A 205 13.78 1.41 -2.75
N ASP A 206 14.72 1.69 -1.84
CA ASP A 206 15.21 0.68 -0.91
C ASP A 206 14.20 0.47 0.22
N ILE A 207 13.45 1.49 0.62
CA ILE A 207 12.47 1.38 1.71
C ILE A 207 11.17 0.77 1.19
N PHE A 208 10.57 1.42 0.19
CA PHE A 208 9.26 1.10 -0.37
C PHE A 208 9.40 0.12 -1.53
N CYS A 209 9.80 -1.09 -1.20
CA CYS A 209 9.92 -2.16 -2.17
C CYS A 209 9.57 -3.51 -1.53
N PRO A 210 9.08 -4.44 -2.34
CA PRO A 210 9.14 -5.84 -2.02
C PRO A 210 10.57 -6.36 -1.84
N ARG A 211 10.72 -7.29 -0.90
CA ARG A 211 11.98 -7.86 -0.45
C ARG A 211 11.97 -9.37 -0.58
N VAL A 212 13.04 -9.92 -1.16
CA VAL A 212 13.19 -11.36 -1.34
C VAL A 212 14.58 -11.78 -0.89
N LYS A 213 14.65 -12.73 0.03
CA LYS A 213 15.93 -13.33 0.43
C LYS A 213 16.34 -14.43 -0.53
N ARG A 214 17.61 -14.43 -0.94
CA ARG A 214 18.21 -15.47 -1.78
C ARG A 214 19.61 -15.80 -1.30
N LYS A 215 20.02 -17.05 -1.52
CA LYS A 215 21.37 -17.51 -1.20
C LYS A 215 22.25 -17.45 -2.44
N VAL A 216 23.44 -16.86 -2.32
CA VAL A 216 24.42 -16.80 -3.39
C VAL A 216 24.96 -18.22 -3.64
N ASP A 217 24.95 -18.67 -4.89
CA ASP A 217 25.49 -19.97 -5.27
C ASP A 217 27.03 -19.98 -5.29
N ALA A 218 27.63 -21.12 -5.62
CA ALA A 218 29.09 -21.27 -5.71
C ALA A 218 29.74 -20.46 -6.85
N TYR A 219 28.94 -19.90 -7.76
CA TYR A 219 29.36 -19.17 -8.95
C TYR A 219 29.07 -17.66 -8.85
N HIS A 220 28.83 -17.14 -7.64
CA HIS A 220 28.42 -15.74 -7.42
C HIS A 220 27.15 -15.38 -8.19
N LYS A 221 26.16 -16.29 -8.25
CA LYS A 221 24.88 -16.04 -8.89
C LYS A 221 23.73 -16.32 -7.95
N ILE A 222 22.60 -15.71 -8.28
CA ILE A 222 21.29 -15.99 -7.70
C ILE A 222 20.28 -16.26 -8.78
N SER A 223 19.27 -17.06 -8.44
CA SER A 223 18.09 -17.28 -9.27
C SER A 223 16.86 -16.63 -8.66
N ILE A 224 16.12 -15.91 -9.51
CA ILE A 224 14.80 -15.36 -9.19
C ILE A 224 13.90 -15.78 -10.36
N ASN A 225 13.07 -16.80 -10.14
CA ASN A 225 12.23 -17.39 -11.17
C ASN A 225 13.05 -17.73 -12.43
N ASN A 226 12.81 -17.03 -13.55
CA ASN A 226 13.50 -17.29 -14.82
C ASN A 226 14.81 -16.49 -14.97
N LEU A 227 15.10 -15.58 -14.04
CA LEU A 227 16.29 -14.73 -14.08
C LEU A 227 17.44 -15.33 -13.28
N ARG A 228 18.65 -15.22 -13.84
CA ARG A 228 19.90 -15.49 -13.14
C ARG A 228 20.75 -14.23 -13.13
N LEU A 229 21.01 -13.69 -11.94
CA LEU A 229 21.79 -12.47 -11.75
C LEU A 229 23.13 -12.81 -11.10
N LYS A 230 24.19 -12.11 -11.48
CA LYS A 230 25.50 -12.22 -10.85
C LYS A 230 25.57 -11.30 -9.63
N VAL A 231 26.31 -11.68 -8.61
CA VAL A 231 26.46 -10.89 -7.37
C VAL A 231 27.95 -10.68 -7.14
N HIS A 232 28.42 -9.44 -7.27
CA HIS A 232 29.85 -9.14 -7.32
C HIS A 232 30.46 -8.98 -5.93
N LYS A 233 29.72 -8.37 -4.99
CA LYS A 233 30.28 -7.95 -3.69
C LYS A 233 29.81 -8.78 -2.49
N ALA A 234 28.93 -9.76 -2.70
CA ALA A 234 28.48 -10.65 -1.63
C ALA A 234 29.31 -11.94 -1.58
N PRO A 235 29.61 -12.50 -0.39
CA PRO A 235 30.33 -13.76 -0.27
C PRO A 235 29.53 -14.96 -0.79
N LEU A 236 30.24 -16.03 -1.14
CA LEU A 236 29.64 -17.29 -1.59
C LEU A 236 28.83 -17.94 -0.47
N ARG A 237 27.69 -18.56 -0.83
CA ARG A 237 26.80 -19.29 0.10
C ARG A 237 26.24 -18.43 1.25
N GLU A 238 26.32 -17.12 1.14
CA GLU A 238 25.67 -16.20 2.07
C GLU A 238 24.25 -15.85 1.61
N GLU A 239 23.40 -15.48 2.57
CA GLU A 239 22.08 -14.93 2.30
C GLU A 239 22.19 -13.44 1.97
N ILE A 240 21.56 -13.03 0.88
CA ILE A 240 21.44 -11.65 0.43
C ILE A 240 19.96 -11.27 0.34
N GLU A 241 19.68 -9.98 0.46
CA GLU A 241 18.35 -9.42 0.32
C GLU A 241 18.23 -8.71 -1.04
N LEU A 242 17.15 -9.00 -1.74
CA LEU A 242 16.80 -8.37 -3.01
C LEU A 242 15.67 -7.40 -2.77
N ARG A 243 15.87 -6.16 -3.19
CA ARG A 243 14.90 -5.07 -3.10
C ARG A 243 14.45 -4.70 -4.50
N ILE A 244 13.18 -4.94 -4.80
CA ILE A 244 12.66 -4.87 -6.16
C ILE A 244 11.74 -3.66 -6.26
N ALA A 245 12.13 -2.66 -7.05
CA ALA A 245 11.33 -1.47 -7.29
C ALA A 245 10.77 -1.50 -8.72
N PRO A 246 9.52 -1.99 -8.93
CA PRO A 246 8.89 -1.97 -10.23
C PRO A 246 8.55 -0.54 -10.65
N ASP A 247 8.73 -0.25 -11.94
CA ASP A 247 8.29 0.99 -12.55
C ASP A 247 7.03 0.73 -13.38
N GLU A 248 5.90 1.29 -12.93
CA GLU A 248 4.60 1.18 -13.59
C GLU A 248 4.63 1.80 -15.01
N LYS A 249 5.56 2.72 -15.30
CA LYS A 249 5.61 3.43 -16.60
C LYS A 249 6.49 2.74 -17.64
N THR A 250 7.57 2.10 -17.22
CA THR A 250 8.60 1.61 -18.15
C THR A 250 8.59 0.09 -18.36
N VAL A 251 7.68 -0.65 -17.71
CA VAL A 251 7.61 -2.14 -17.75
C VAL A 251 8.90 -2.81 -17.21
N LEU A 252 9.80 -2.01 -16.64
CA LEU A 252 11.04 -2.45 -16.03
C LEU A 252 10.91 -2.43 -14.51
N ALA A 253 11.73 -3.24 -13.86
CA ALA A 253 11.95 -3.23 -12.43
C ALA A 253 13.43 -3.08 -12.16
N GLU A 254 13.72 -2.29 -11.13
CA GLU A 254 15.05 -2.14 -10.61
C GLU A 254 15.24 -3.12 -9.46
N VAL A 255 16.20 -4.05 -9.62
CA VAL A 255 16.58 -5.02 -8.58
C VAL A 255 17.86 -4.54 -7.93
N ARG A 256 17.76 -4.21 -6.65
CA ARG A 256 18.87 -3.72 -5.81
C ARG A 256 19.25 -4.82 -4.84
N ILE A 257 20.51 -5.26 -4.89
CA ILE A 257 21.00 -6.38 -4.09
C ILE A 257 21.73 -5.86 -2.87
N TRP A 258 21.31 -6.29 -1.68
CA TRP A 258 21.84 -5.86 -0.39
C TRP A 258 22.46 -7.03 0.36
N TYR A 259 23.62 -6.78 0.99
CA TYR A 259 24.27 -7.70 1.91
C TYR A 259 24.75 -6.92 3.14
N LYS A 260 24.29 -7.30 4.34
CA LYS A 260 24.63 -6.65 5.62
C LYS A 260 24.57 -5.12 5.54
N ASP A 261 23.43 -4.59 5.08
CA ASP A 261 23.17 -3.15 4.94
C ASP A 261 24.07 -2.40 3.94
N ILE A 262 24.73 -3.13 3.03
CA ILE A 262 25.52 -2.55 1.95
C ILE A 262 24.87 -2.90 0.60
N LEU A 263 24.60 -1.88 -0.22
CA LEU A 263 24.19 -2.06 -1.60
C LEU A 263 25.36 -2.64 -2.41
N THR A 264 25.18 -3.86 -2.90
CA THR A 264 26.20 -4.62 -3.62
C THR A 264 26.12 -4.39 -5.13
N ASP A 265 24.92 -4.57 -5.69
CA ASP A 265 24.68 -4.60 -7.13
C ASP A 265 23.30 -4.01 -7.46
N LEU A 266 23.16 -3.50 -8.69
CA LEU A 266 21.93 -2.91 -9.22
C LEU A 266 21.69 -3.44 -10.64
N TYR A 267 20.49 -3.96 -10.88
CA TYR A 267 20.07 -4.48 -12.17
C TYR A 267 18.76 -3.85 -12.62
N GLN A 268 18.62 -3.65 -13.93
CA GLN A 268 17.34 -3.33 -14.56
C GLN A 268 16.86 -4.58 -15.30
N VAL A 269 15.66 -5.05 -14.97
CA VAL A 269 15.07 -6.28 -15.53
C VAL A 269 13.64 -6.00 -15.96
N LYS A 270 13.08 -6.82 -16.85
CA LYS A 270 11.67 -6.68 -17.22
C LYS A 270 10.77 -7.20 -16.10
N ASN A 271 9.64 -6.52 -15.87
CA ASN A 271 8.62 -6.97 -14.91
C ASN A 271 8.13 -8.40 -15.24
N SER A 272 8.04 -8.76 -16.52
CA SER A 272 7.68 -10.11 -16.99
C SER A 272 8.64 -11.20 -16.51
N ASP A 273 9.94 -10.90 -16.46
CA ASP A 273 10.99 -11.88 -16.23
C ASP A 273 11.14 -12.18 -14.74
N LEU A 274 10.77 -11.21 -13.90
CA LEU A 274 10.62 -11.42 -12.47
C LEU A 274 9.50 -12.41 -12.19
N ASN A 275 8.43 -12.48 -12.99
CA ASN A 275 7.28 -13.38 -12.83
C ASN A 275 6.84 -13.52 -11.36
N ILE A 276 6.89 -12.43 -10.61
CA ILE A 276 6.46 -12.43 -9.23
C ILE A 276 4.95 -12.25 -9.31
N VAL A 277 4.24 -13.38 -9.32
CA VAL A 277 2.78 -13.51 -9.38
C VAL A 277 2.06 -12.75 -8.23
N HIS A 278 2.83 -12.14 -7.34
CA HIS A 278 2.46 -11.45 -6.12
C HIS A 278 2.71 -9.93 -6.14
N PHE A 279 3.06 -9.33 -7.28
CA PHE A 279 3.16 -7.87 -7.45
C PHE A 279 2.11 -7.28 -8.37
#